data_AF-A0A7V5R3P2-F1
#
_entry.id   AF-A0A7V5R3P2-F1
#
_cell.length_a   1.000
_cell.length_b   1.000
_cell.length_c   1.000
_cell.angle_alpha   90.00
_cell.angle_beta   90.00
_cell.angle_gamma   90.00
#
_symmetry.space_group_name_H-M   'P 1'
#
loop_
_entity.id
_entity.type
_entity.pdbx_description
1 polymer ?
#
loop_
_entity_poly.entity_id
_entity_poly.type
_entity_poly.pdbx_seq_one_letter_code
_entity_poly.pdbx_strand_id
1 'polypeptide(L)' 'MHHFHYTNNELYCENVPVSEITAKLGTPLYLYSRATLMRHFQTFD' A
#
# COMPACT_ATOMS: atom_id res chain seq x y z
N MET A 1 2.01 3.22 -10.85
CA MET A 1 2.32 4.27 -9.86
C MET A 1 1.49 3.98 -8.62
N HIS A 2 2.20 3.65 -7.56
CA HIS A 2 1.77 2.81 -6.44
C HIS A 2 0.52 3.36 -5.75
N HIS A 3 -0.41 2.49 -5.35
CA HIS A 3 -1.69 2.85 -4.70
C HIS A 3 -1.54 3.48 -3.29
N PHE A 4 -0.42 4.14 -3.03
CA PHE A 4 -0.20 4.90 -1.82
C PHE A 4 -0.66 6.34 -2.04
N HIS A 5 -1.56 6.81 -1.20
CA HIS A 5 -2.03 8.18 -1.23
C HIS A 5 -2.14 8.76 0.16
N TYR A 6 -1.96 10.07 0.27
CA TYR A 6 -2.17 10.79 1.52
C TYR A 6 -3.58 11.35 1.53
N THR A 7 -4.30 11.17 2.64
CA THR A 7 -5.58 11.82 2.89
C THR A 7 -5.57 12.32 4.32
N ASN A 8 -5.82 13.62 4.51
CA ASN A 8 -5.83 14.26 5.82
C ASN A 8 -4.57 13.95 6.66
N ASN A 9 -3.39 14.03 6.04
CA ASN A 9 -2.10 13.73 6.68
C ASN A 9 -1.86 12.27 7.08
N GLU A 10 -2.77 11.36 6.73
CA GLU A 10 -2.58 9.91 6.90
C GLU A 10 -2.20 9.25 5.59
N LEU A 11 -1.24 8.31 5.66
CA LEU A 11 -0.82 7.51 4.52
C LEU A 11 -1.75 6.30 4.39
N TYR A 12 -2.36 6.14 3.22
CA TYR A 12 -3.19 5.00 2.85
C TYR A 12 -2.47 4.15 1.81
N CYS A 13 -2.58 2.83 1.94
CA CYS A 13 -2.27 1.87 0.89
C CYS A 13 -3.60 1.30 0.40
N GLU A 14 -3.97 1.61 -0.84
CA GLU A 14 -5.31 1.32 -1.36
C GLU A 14 -6.38 1.92 -0.44
N ASN A 15 -7.26 1.13 0.18
CA ASN A 15 -8.27 1.61 1.12
C ASN A 15 -7.91 1.37 2.59
N VAL A 16 -6.65 1.07 2.90
CA VAL A 16 -6.20 0.73 4.26
C VAL A 16 -5.21 1.76 4.79
N PRO A 17 -5.45 2.37 5.96
CA PRO A 17 -4.51 3.29 6.58
C PRO A 17 -3.25 2.54 7.03
N VAL A 18 -2.08 3.04 6.63
CA VAL A 18 -0.78 2.44 6.98
C VAL A 18 -0.52 2.50 8.49
N SER A 19 -1.05 3.52 9.17
CA SER A 19 -0.98 3.68 10.62
C SER A 19 -1.54 2.45 11.35
N GLU A 20 -2.71 1.95 10.94
CA GLU A 20 -3.34 0.75 11.52
C GLU A 20 -2.47 -0.50 11.34
N ILE A 21 -1.83 -0.64 10.18
CA ILE A 21 -0.95 -1.77 9.87
C ILE A 21 0.30 -1.72 10.76
N THR A 22 0.93 -0.54 10.87
CA THR A 22 2.10 -0.36 11.73
C THR A 22 1.78 -0.56 13.22
N ALA A 23 0.57 -0.19 13.67
CA ALA A 23 0.12 -0.41 15.04
C ALA A 23 -0.08 -1.89 15.36
N LYS A 24 -0.56 -2.69 14.40
CA LYS A 24 -0.80 -4.14 14.59
C LYS A 24 0.47 -4.99 14.46
N LEU A 25 1.36 -4.65 13.53
CA LEU A 25 2.52 -5.48 13.17
C LEU A 25 3.85 -4.96 13.71
N GLY A 26 3.94 -3.68 14.07
CA GLY A 26 5.18 -3.03 14.47
C GLY A 26 6.11 -2.73 13.28
N THR A 27 7.13 -1.90 13.52
CA THR A 27 8.12 -1.48 12.50
C THR A 27 9.49 -2.11 12.75
N PRO A 28 10.31 -2.37 11.71
CA PRO A 28 10.07 -2.06 10.29
C PRO A 28 9.23 -3.13 9.57
N LEU A 29 8.34 -2.68 8.67
CA LEU A 29 7.54 -3.55 7.81
C LEU A 29 7.58 -3.06 6.37
N TYR A 30 7.45 -3.99 5.41
CA TYR A 30 7.31 -3.67 3.99
C TYR A 30 5.86 -3.85 3.56
N LEU A 31 5.29 -2.82 2.93
CA LEU A 31 3.93 -2.81 2.39
C LEU A 31 3.98 -2.81 0.87
N TYR A 32 3.26 -3.75 0.25
CA TYR A 32 3.12 -3.84 -1.20
C TYR A 32 1.64 -3.83 -1.56
N SER A 33 1.28 -3.04 -2.58
CA SER A 33 -0.06 -3.05 -3.15
C SER A 33 -0.20 -4.21 -4.14
N ARG A 34 -1.19 -5.07 -3.93
CA ARG A 34 -1.48 -6.20 -4.82
C ARG A 34 -1.91 -5.73 -6.20
N ALA A 35 -2.71 -4.67 -6.26
CA ALA A 35 -3.18 -4.08 -7.52
C ALA A 35 -1.99 -3.61 -8.38
N THR A 36 -0.94 -3.08 -7.74
CA THR A 36 0.29 -2.67 -8.45
C THR A 36 1.01 -3.87 -9.04
N LEU A 37 1.22 -4.94 -8.27
CA LEU A 37 1.89 -6.15 -8.75
C LEU A 37 1.11 -6.81 -9.90
N MET A 38 -0.21 -6.89 -9.79
CA MET A 38 -1.07 -7.53 -10.79
C MET A 38 -1.14 -6.75 -12.10
N ARG A 39 -1.22 -5.40 -12.03
CA ARG A 39 -1.16 -4.55 -13.23
C ARG A 39 0.18 -4.68 -13.94
N HIS A 40 1.29 -4.67 -13.20
CA HIS A 40 2.61 -4.87 -13.80
C HIS A 40 2.72 -6.26 -14.45
N PHE A 41 2.22 -7.32 -13.81
CA PHE A 41 2.19 -8.65 -14.39
C PHE A 41 1.38 -8.72 -15.69
N GLN A 42 0.19 -8.11 -15.72
CA GLN A 42 -0.70 -8.12 -16.89
C GLN A 42 -0.25 -7.21 -18.04
N THR A 43 0.62 -6.22 -17.79
CA THR A 43 1.15 -5.33 -18.84
C THR A 43 2.29 -6.00 -19.65
N PHE A 44 2.80 -7.13 -19.18
CA PHE A 44 3.82 -7.91 -19.88
C PHE A 44 3.25 -8.98 -20.83
N ASP A 45 1.93 -9.13 -20.91
CA ASP A 45 1.22 -10.01 -21.87
C ASP A 45 0.95 -9.27 -23.20
#